data_AF-A0A2W4S5Y3-F1
#
_entry.id   AF-A0A2W4S5Y3-F1
#
_cell.length_a   1.000
_cell.length_b   1.000
_cell.length_c   1.000
_cell.angle_alpha   90.00
_cell.angle_beta   90.00
_cell.angle_gamma   90.00
#
_symmetry.space_group_name_H-M   'P 1'
#
loop_
_entity.id
_entity.type
_entity.pdbx_description
1 polymer ?
#
loop_
_entity_poly.entity_id
_entity_poly.type
_entity_poly.pdbx_seq_one_letter_code
_entity_poly.pdbx_strand_id
1 'polypeptide(L)'
;MRPGVKPGTGRLAVGLAVYLVLAVPLFAYLWSTLNELLAGDIRPVRLGIAVVVLPLFIAVLYLMVRSIHRWEARRQAAVSGGSGEGG
;
A
#
# COMPACT_ATOMS: atom_id res chain seq x y z
N MET A 1 -33.34 0.50 -4.22
CA MET A 1 -32.17 -0.06 -4.92
C MET A 1 -30.99 -0.05 -3.96
N ARG A 2 -30.59 -1.21 -3.43
CA ARG A 2 -29.44 -1.31 -2.50
C ARG A 2 -28.17 -1.43 -3.33
N PRO A 3 -27.15 -0.58 -3.13
CA PRO A 3 -25.92 -0.66 -3.92
C PRO A 3 -25.23 -1.98 -3.60
N GLY A 4 -25.09 -2.82 -4.62
CA GLY A 4 -24.37 -4.09 -4.56
C GLY A 4 -22.89 -3.84 -4.35
N VAL A 5 -22.49 -3.59 -3.10
CA VAL A 5 -21.09 -3.68 -2.71
C VAL A 5 -20.76 -5.16 -2.69
N LYS A 6 -20.16 -5.67 -3.77
CA LYS A 6 -19.55 -7.00 -3.79
C LYS A 6 -18.70 -7.11 -2.51
N PRO A 7 -18.95 -8.08 -1.60
CA PRO A 7 -18.36 -8.08 -0.26
C PRO A 7 -16.82 -8.15 -0.25
N GLY A 8 -16.17 -8.36 -1.39
CA GLY A 8 -14.73 -8.19 -1.59
C GLY A 8 -14.29 -6.77 -1.95
N THR A 9 -14.93 -6.08 -2.90
CA THR A 9 -14.38 -4.86 -3.53
C THR A 9 -14.35 -3.66 -2.60
N GLY A 10 -15.39 -3.44 -1.79
CA GLY A 10 -15.44 -2.30 -0.87
C GLY A 10 -14.36 -2.35 0.21
N ARG A 11 -14.14 -3.53 0.79
CA ARG A 11 -13.09 -3.77 1.79
C ARG A 11 -11.68 -3.55 1.22
N LEU A 12 -11.52 -3.69 -0.09
CA LEU A 12 -10.24 -3.55 -0.77
C LEU A 12 -9.97 -2.09 -1.18
N ALA A 13 -10.99 -1.36 -1.62
CA ALA A 13 -10.91 0.08 -1.81
C ALA A 13 -10.59 0.79 -0.48
N VAL A 14 -11.22 0.37 0.62
CA VAL A 14 -10.91 0.87 1.97
C VAL A 14 -9.47 0.50 2.37
N GLY A 15 -9.03 -0.74 2.12
CA GLY A 15 -7.65 -1.15 2.42
C GLY A 15 -6.60 -0.33 1.66
N LEU A 16 -6.85 -0.03 0.38
CA LEU A 16 -5.99 0.82 -0.43
C LEU A 16 -6.03 2.29 0.03
N ALA A 17 -7.21 2.81 0.39
CA ALA A 17 -7.35 4.17 0.89
C ALA A 17 -6.61 4.35 2.22
N VAL A 18 -6.78 3.43 3.17
CA VAL A 18 -6.04 3.41 4.45
C VAL A 18 -4.53 3.32 4.20
N TYR A 19 -4.13 2.47 3.25
CA TYR A 19 -2.73 2.37 2.86
C TYR A 19 -2.18 3.70 2.37
N LEU A 20 -2.87 4.37 1.44
CA LEU A 20 -2.42 5.66 0.91
C LEU A 20 -2.36 6.73 2.01
N VAL A 21 -3.34 6.77 2.89
CA VAL A 21 -3.37 7.70 4.05
C VAL A 21 -2.18 7.47 4.98
N LEU A 22 -1.67 6.26 5.12
CA LEU A 22 -0.48 5.96 5.92
C LEU A 22 0.83 6.16 5.15
N ALA A 23 0.89 5.70 3.89
CA ALA A 23 2.10 5.69 3.09
C ALA A 23 2.51 7.09 2.63
N VAL A 24 1.55 7.95 2.27
CA VAL A 24 1.82 9.32 1.81
C VAL A 24 2.56 10.17 2.86
N PRO A 25 2.10 10.28 4.11
CA PRO A 25 2.82 11.07 5.12
C PRO A 25 4.18 10.46 5.47
N LEU A 26 4.31 9.13 5.53
CA LEU A 26 5.60 8.45 5.74
C LEU A 26 6.59 8.80 4.61
N PHE A 27 6.14 8.73 3.35
CA PHE A 27 6.94 9.10 2.19
C PHE A 27 7.32 10.58 2.22
N ALA A 28 6.38 11.48 2.52
CA ALA A 28 6.63 12.91 2.60
C ALA A 28 7.69 13.24 3.67
N TYR A 29 7.64 12.56 4.82
CA TYR A 29 8.63 12.71 5.88
C TYR A 29 10.03 12.24 5.44
N LEU A 30 10.11 11.06 4.82
CA LEU A 30 11.37 10.52 4.29
C LEU A 30 11.97 11.42 3.20
N TRP A 31 11.13 11.86 2.26
CA TRP A 31 11.56 12.77 1.19
C TRP A 31 12.08 14.10 1.74
N SER A 32 11.36 14.68 2.70
CA SER A 32 11.80 15.91 3.35
C SER A 32 13.09 15.72 4.14
N THR A 33 13.30 14.55 4.76
CA THR A 33 14.55 14.20 5.46
C THR A 33 15.71 14.05 4.48
N LEU A 34 15.49 13.38 3.34
CA LEU A 34 16.47 13.29 2.26
C LEU A 34 16.82 14.68 1.70
N ASN A 35 15.82 15.54 1.50
CA ASN A 35 16.03 16.88 0.98
C ASN A 35 16.83 17.76 1.95
N GLU A 36 16.59 17.65 3.26
CA GLU A 36 17.41 18.32 4.28
C GLU A 36 18.85 17.79 4.30
N LEU A 37 19.04 16.47 4.21
CA LEU A 37 20.38 15.86 4.12
C LEU A 37 21.13 16.34 2.87
N LEU A 38 20.46 16.40 1.72
CA LEU A 38 21.01 16.92 0.46
C LEU A 38 21.30 18.42 0.53
N ALA A 39 20.50 19.19 1.28
CA ALA A 39 20.73 20.60 1.55
C ALA A 39 21.85 20.86 2.58
N GLY A 40 22.41 19.80 3.19
CA GLY A 40 23.46 19.89 4.20
C GLY A 40 22.96 20.22 5.61
N ASP A 41 21.63 20.25 5.85
CA ASP A 41 21.03 20.45 7.17
C ASP A 41 20.87 19.09 7.87
N ILE A 42 21.91 18.69 8.61
CA ILE A 42 21.94 17.41 9.32
C ILE A 42 21.29 17.59 10.69
N ARG A 43 20.02 17.18 10.80
CA ARG A 43 19.29 17.16 12.07
C ARG A 43 19.28 15.76 12.68
N PRO A 44 20.10 15.48 13.73
CA PRO A 44 20.29 14.12 14.26
C PRO A 44 19.01 13.48 14.81
N VAL A 45 18.13 14.28 15.43
CA VAL A 45 16.80 13.82 15.90
C VAL A 45 15.95 13.32 14.73
N ARG A 46 15.99 14.03 13.60
CA ARG A 46 15.19 13.73 12.41
C ARG A 46 15.70 12.48 11.70
N LEU A 47 17.01 12.30 11.66
CA LEU A 47 17.68 11.07 11.22
C LEU A 47 17.30 9.86 12.07
N GLY A 48 17.29 10.00 13.40
CA GLY A 48 16.85 8.93 14.29
C GLY A 48 15.41 8.49 14.03
N ILE A 49 14.50 9.45 13.82
CA ILE A 49 13.11 9.16 13.43
C ILE A 49 13.05 8.53 12.04
N ALA A 50 13.86 8.99 11.08
CA ALA A 50 13.92 8.43 9.73
C ALA A 50 14.33 6.95 9.73
N VAL A 51 15.26 6.55 10.61
CA VAL A 51 15.66 5.14 10.79
C VAL A 51 14.50 4.26 11.25
N VAL A 52 13.53 4.81 11.99
CA VAL A 52 12.32 4.08 12.41
C VAL A 52 11.22 4.16 11.37
N VAL A 53 11.05 5.32 10.73
CA VAL A 53 10.03 5.58 9.71
C VAL A 53 10.29 4.75 8.44
N LEU A 54 11.55 4.57 8.06
CA LEU A 54 11.94 3.78 6.89
C LEU A 54 11.47 2.31 6.96
N PRO A 55 11.79 1.52 8.00
CA PRO A 55 11.28 0.16 8.11
C PRO A 55 9.77 0.10 8.25
N LEU A 56 9.14 1.11 8.87
CA LEU A 56 7.68 1.22 8.94
C LEU A 56 7.06 1.38 7.54
N PHE A 57 7.65 2.25 6.72
CA PHE A 57 7.27 2.44 5.32
C PHE A 57 7.47 1.18 4.48
N ILE A 58 8.60 0.48 4.66
CA ILE A 58 8.88 -0.80 4.00
C ILE A 58 7.86 -1.87 4.41
N ALA A 59 7.53 -1.98 5.70
CA ALA A 59 6.55 -2.94 6.20
C ALA A 59 5.16 -2.68 5.60
N VAL A 60 4.78 -1.41 5.50
CA VAL A 60 3.55 -0.97 4.84
C VAL A 60 3.56 -1.40 3.37
N LEU A 61 4.62 -1.08 2.60
CA LEU A 61 4.78 -1.51 1.20
C LEU A 61 4.70 -3.03 1.04
N TYR A 62 5.38 -3.78 1.92
CA TYR A 62 5.39 -5.24 1.90
C TYR A 62 3.99 -5.83 2.11
N LEU A 63 3.21 -5.26 3.05
CA LEU A 63 1.82 -5.64 3.27
C LEU A 63 0.95 -5.37 2.03
N MET A 64 1.21 -4.27 1.32
CA MET A 64 0.51 -3.98 0.07
C MET A 64 0.85 -4.99 -1.03
N VAL A 65 2.12 -5.31 -1.24
CA VAL A 65 2.54 -6.34 -2.22
C VAL A 65 1.89 -7.69 -1.88
N ARG A 66 1.88 -8.08 -0.60
CA ARG A 66 1.20 -9.29 -0.14
C ARG A 66 -0.31 -9.25 -0.39
N SER A 67 -0.94 -8.08 -0.27
CA SER A 67 -2.35 -7.88 -0.60
C SER A 67 -2.61 -8.06 -2.10
N ILE A 68 -1.72 -7.53 -2.95
CA ILE A 68 -1.82 -7.64 -4.42
C ILE A 68 -1.62 -9.09 -4.88
N HIS A 69 -0.63 -9.83 -4.35
CA HIS A 69 -0.49 -11.25 -4.69
C HIS A 69 -1.70 -12.09 -4.26
N ARG A 70 -2.33 -11.74 -3.13
CA ARG A 70 -3.61 -12.37 -2.73
C ARG A 70 -4.75 -12.07 -3.70
N TRP A 71 -4.68 -10.96 -4.44
CA TRP A 71 -5.63 -10.61 -5.50
C TRP A 71 -5.35 -11.36 -6.81
N GLU A 72 -4.09 -11.52 -7.20
CA GLU A 72 -3.70 -12.26 -8.41
C GLU A 72 -4.18 -13.71 -8.32
N ALA A 73 -4.03 -14.35 -7.15
CA ALA A 73 -4.54 -15.70 -6.90
C ALA A 73 -6.07 -15.83 -7.08
N ARG A 74 -6.85 -14.79 -6.71
CA ARG A 74 -8.32 -14.80 -6.91
C ARG A 74 -8.73 -14.48 -8.34
N ARG A 75 -7.98 -13.61 -9.04
CA ARG A 75 -8.22 -13.31 -10.45
C ARG A 75 -7.98 -14.54 -11.33
N GLN A 76 -6.93 -15.30 -11.06
CA GLN A 76 -6.66 -16.55 -11.79
C GLN A 76 -7.81 -17.57 -11.63
N ALA A 77 -8.33 -17.76 -10.42
CA ALA A 77 -9.47 -18.66 -10.18
C ALA A 77 -10.78 -18.21 -10.89
N ALA A 78 -11.03 -16.90 -11.00
CA ALA A 78 -12.20 -16.36 -11.71
C ALA A 78 -12.07 -16.46 -13.24
N VAL A 79 -10.85 -16.41 -13.78
CA VAL A 79 -10.58 -16.55 -15.22
C VAL A 79 -10.65 -18.03 -15.64
N SER A 80 -10.18 -18.96 -14.80
CA SER A 80 -10.28 -20.40 -15.07
C SER A 80 -11.70 -20.97 -14.93
N GLY A 81 -12.56 -20.35 -14.11
CA GLY A 81 -13.96 -20.78 -13.94
C GLY A 81 -14.91 -20.29 -15.05
N GLY A 82 -14.53 -19.26 -15.82
CA GLY A 82 -15.35 -18.69 -16.90
C GLY A 82 -15.22 -19.38 -18.26
N SER A 83 -14.33 -20.38 -18.39
CA SER A 83 -14.07 -21.07 -19.66
C SER A 83 -14.88 -22.36 -19.85
N GLY A 84 -15.86 -22.65 -18.96
CA GLY A 84 -16.64 -23.89 -18.97
C GLY A 84 -18.15 -23.75 -19.25
N GLU A 85 -18.68 -22.53 -19.39
CA GLU A 85 -20.10 -22.29 -19.73
C GLU A 85 -20.19 -21.51 -21.03
N GLY A 86 -20.19 -22.24 -22.14
CA GLY A 86 -20.34 -21.65 -23.46
C GLY A 86 -20.27 -22.67 -24.60
N GLY A 87 -21.34 -23.46 -24.73
CA GLY A 87 -21.85 -24.01 -26.00
C GLY A 87 -20.98 -25.00 -26.75
#